data_AF-A0A7K2MAL5-F1
#
_entry.id   AF-A0A7K2MAL5-F1
#
_cell.length_a   1.000
_cell.length_b   1.000
_cell.length_c   1.000
_cell.angle_alpha   90.00
_cell.angle_beta   90.00
_cell.angle_gamma   90.00
#
_symmetry.space_group_name_H-M   'P 1'
#
loop_
_entity.id
_entity.type
_entity.pdbx_description
1 polymer ?
#
loop_
_entity_poly.entity_id
_entity_poly.type
_entity_poly.pdbx_seq_one_letter_code
_entity_poly.pdbx_strand_id
1 'polypeptide(L)'
;GVGEPAVPTADEVLRTTVARCLPALTEPRLLIGVAALVHGVFRLGRSAAAFVAPPVERTDSDLRRTEGMFADHSPEHGDDQTLREAVTGLADLHGWWGGEVRWSALRQIRAVNHVLSGRPADGKPLSAAARLAGADDGWRSDEFT
;
A
#
# COMPACT_ATOMS: atom_id res chain seq x y z
N GLY A 1 -31.13 -17.41 -19.58
CA GLY A 1 -29.79 -17.65 -19.01
C GLY A 1 -29.86 -17.35 -17.54
N VAL A 2 -29.51 -18.31 -16.70
CA VAL A 2 -29.50 -18.13 -15.24
C VAL A 2 -28.26 -17.31 -14.90
N GLY A 3 -28.46 -16.12 -14.32
CA GLY A 3 -27.39 -15.22 -13.93
C GLY A 3 -26.48 -15.87 -12.90
N GLU A 4 -25.18 -15.75 -13.11
CA GLU A 4 -24.14 -16.23 -12.21
C GLU A 4 -24.34 -15.58 -10.81
N PRO A 5 -24.33 -16.37 -9.72
CA PRO A 5 -24.53 -15.81 -8.39
C PRO A 5 -23.35 -14.90 -8.03
N ALA A 6 -23.63 -13.61 -7.86
CA ALA A 6 -22.62 -12.65 -7.43
C ALA A 6 -22.07 -13.05 -6.05
N VAL A 7 -20.77 -13.32 -5.98
CA VAL A 7 -20.09 -13.62 -4.73
C VAL A 7 -20.10 -12.35 -3.86
N PRO A 8 -20.62 -12.41 -2.61
CA PRO A 8 -20.67 -11.24 -1.76
C PRO A 8 -19.27 -10.76 -1.40
N THR A 9 -19.12 -9.44 -1.34
CA THR A 9 -17.88 -8.79 -0.91
C THR A 9 -17.54 -9.15 0.53
N ALA A 10 -16.26 -9.06 0.91
CA ALA A 10 -15.84 -9.31 2.29
C ALA A 10 -16.63 -8.45 3.30
N ASP A 11 -16.92 -7.20 2.96
CA ASP A 11 -17.69 -6.29 3.81
C ASP A 11 -19.16 -6.69 3.92
N GLU A 12 -19.76 -7.24 2.87
CA GLU A 12 -21.12 -7.80 2.92
C GLU A 12 -21.20 -9.04 3.82
N VAL A 13 -20.21 -9.93 3.72
CA VAL A 13 -20.11 -11.11 4.59
C VAL A 13 -19.90 -10.69 6.04
N LEU A 14 -19.03 -9.71 6.30
CA LEU A 14 -18.77 -9.17 7.63
C LEU A 14 -20.02 -8.53 8.23
N ARG A 15 -20.72 -7.65 7.50
CA ARG A 15 -21.97 -7.02 7.98
C ARG A 15 -23.03 -8.07 8.31
N THR A 16 -23.22 -9.06 7.44
CA THR A 16 -24.20 -10.14 7.65
C THR A 16 -23.85 -10.98 8.88
N THR A 17 -22.56 -11.21 9.12
CA THR A 17 -22.09 -11.96 10.29
C THR A 17 -22.26 -11.14 11.57
N VAL A 18 -21.91 -9.85 11.56
CA VAL A 18 -22.12 -8.94 12.69
C VAL A 18 -23.61 -8.84 13.04
N ALA A 19 -24.49 -8.67 12.05
CA ALA A 19 -25.94 -8.61 12.27
C ALA A 19 -26.50 -9.90 12.90
N ARG A 20 -25.97 -11.07 12.53
CA ARG A 20 -26.35 -12.36 13.16
C ARG A 20 -25.82 -12.50 14.58
N CYS A 21 -24.59 -12.04 14.85
CA CYS A 21 -23.98 -12.14 16.17
C CYS A 21 -24.53 -11.11 17.16
N LEU A 22 -24.99 -9.95 16.68
CA LEU A 22 -25.51 -8.85 17.48
C LEU A 22 -26.94 -8.49 17.03
N PRO A 23 -27.93 -9.38 17.21
CA PRO A 23 -29.29 -9.17 16.69
C PRO A 23 -30.01 -7.98 17.32
N ALA A 24 -29.58 -7.52 18.50
CA ALA A 24 -30.10 -6.32 19.14
C ALA A 24 -29.61 -5.01 18.48
N LEU A 25 -28.57 -5.07 17.66
CA LEU A 25 -28.02 -3.91 16.97
C LEU A 25 -28.74 -3.71 15.63
N THR A 26 -29.89 -3.02 15.66
CA THR A 26 -30.77 -2.86 14.49
C THR A 26 -30.46 -1.61 13.67
N GLU A 27 -29.77 -0.62 14.25
CA GLU A 27 -29.43 0.64 13.57
C GLU A 27 -28.37 0.39 12.48
N PRO A 28 -28.68 0.63 11.18
CA PRO A 28 -27.79 0.27 10.07
C PRO A 28 -26.42 0.95 10.12
N ARG A 29 -26.35 2.20 10.58
CA ARG A 29 -25.08 2.92 10.68
C ARG A 29 -24.16 2.34 11.76
N LEU A 30 -24.74 1.89 12.87
CA LEU A 30 -24.00 1.21 13.94
C LEU A 30 -23.50 -0.15 13.47
N LEU A 31 -24.30 -0.91 12.72
CA LEU A 31 -23.85 -2.17 12.11
C LEU A 31 -22.66 -1.98 11.17
N ILE A 32 -22.67 -0.92 10.34
CA ILE A 32 -21.56 -0.58 9.45
C ILE A 32 -20.31 -0.24 10.27
N GLY A 33 -20.45 0.59 11.31
CA GLY A 33 -19.34 0.97 12.18
C GLY A 33 -18.70 -0.24 12.88
N VAL A 34 -19.53 -1.13 13.45
CA VAL A 34 -19.05 -2.36 14.10
C VAL A 34 -18.39 -3.30 13.08
N ALA A 35 -18.97 -3.47 11.89
CA ALA A 35 -18.36 -4.29 10.84
C ALA A 35 -16.99 -3.74 10.40
N ALA A 36 -16.83 -2.42 10.30
CA ALA A 36 -15.56 -1.78 9.99
C ALA A 36 -14.49 -2.03 11.09
N LEU A 37 -14.88 -1.96 12.37
CA LEU A 37 -13.98 -2.27 13.49
C LEU A 37 -13.52 -3.73 13.44
N VAL A 38 -14.44 -4.67 13.23
CA VAL A 38 -14.13 -6.10 13.12
C VAL A 38 -13.21 -6.37 11.93
N HIS A 39 -13.46 -5.73 10.77
CA HIS A 39 -12.57 -5.79 9.62
C HIS A 39 -11.15 -5.31 9.99
N GLY A 40 -11.05 -4.18 10.70
CA GLY A 40 -9.77 -3.64 11.18
C GLY A 40 -9.00 -4.60 12.07
N VAL A 41 -9.68 -5.28 13.01
CA VAL A 41 -9.08 -6.29 13.90
C VAL A 41 -8.56 -7.49 13.10
N PHE A 42 -9.32 -8.00 12.14
CA PHE A 42 -8.84 -9.08 11.27
C PHE A 42 -7.63 -8.67 10.43
N ARG A 43 -7.62 -7.45 9.91
CA ARG A 43 -6.48 -6.91 9.17
C ARG A 43 -5.23 -6.84 10.05
N LEU A 44 -5.38 -6.38 11.30
CA LEU A 44 -4.29 -6.32 12.27
C LEU A 44 -3.78 -7.73 12.61
N GLY A 45 -4.69 -8.68 12.87
CA GLY A 45 -4.32 -10.07 13.13
C GLY A 45 -3.56 -10.72 11.96
N ARG A 46 -4.00 -10.48 10.73
CA ARG A 46 -3.28 -10.93 9.53
C ARG A 46 -1.90 -10.28 9.41
N SER A 47 -1.78 -8.99 9.73
CA SER A 47 -0.51 -8.28 9.73
C SER A 47 0.46 -8.85 10.77
N ALA A 48 -0.02 -9.12 11.98
CA ALA A 48 0.79 -9.72 13.04
C ALA A 48 1.22 -11.15 12.69
N ALA A 49 0.31 -11.94 12.12
CA ALA A 49 0.64 -13.29 11.65
C ALA A 49 1.69 -13.27 10.54
N ALA A 50 1.58 -12.36 9.57
CA ALA A 50 2.57 -12.19 8.51
C ALA A 50 3.93 -11.73 9.05
N PHE A 51 3.94 -10.88 10.08
CA PHE A 51 5.16 -10.42 10.74
C PHE A 51 5.92 -11.55 11.45
N VAL A 52 5.21 -12.48 12.09
CA VAL A 52 5.81 -13.61 12.82
C VAL A 52 6.09 -14.82 11.92
N ALA A 53 5.51 -14.85 10.72
CA ALA A 53 5.73 -15.95 9.77
C ALA A 53 7.20 -16.00 9.31
N PRO A 54 7.77 -17.21 9.10
CA PRO A 54 9.10 -17.34 8.52
C PRO A 54 9.19 -16.59 7.18
N PRO A 55 10.32 -15.92 6.88
CA PRO A 55 10.49 -15.24 5.60
C PRO A 55 10.36 -16.25 4.47
N VAL A 56 9.31 -16.13 3.67
CA VAL A 56 9.23 -16.81 2.38
C VAL A 56 10.07 -15.98 1.42
N GLU A 57 11.06 -16.60 0.78
CA GLU A 57 11.81 -15.95 -0.31
C GLU A 57 10.82 -15.54 -1.39
N ARG A 58 10.57 -14.23 -1.47
CA ARG A 58 9.76 -13.64 -2.53
C ARG A 58 10.68 -13.48 -3.72
N THR A 59 10.19 -13.85 -4.90
CA THR A 59 10.90 -13.56 -6.14
C THR A 59 11.09 -12.05 -6.31
N ASP A 60 12.20 -11.63 -6.91
CA ASP A 60 12.50 -10.21 -7.16
C ASP A 60 11.35 -9.48 -7.90
N SER A 61 10.63 -10.19 -8.75
CA SER A 61 9.47 -9.68 -9.48
C SER A 61 8.22 -9.47 -8.61
N ASP A 62 8.09 -10.19 -7.49
CA ASP A 62 7.03 -9.96 -6.51
C ASP A 62 7.38 -8.77 -5.62
N LEU A 63 8.64 -8.67 -5.16
CA LEU A 63 9.13 -7.54 -4.37
C LEU A 63 9.00 -6.22 -5.13
N ARG A 64 9.41 -6.16 -6.39
CA ARG A 64 9.27 -4.95 -7.21
C ARG A 64 7.81 -4.53 -7.39
N ARG A 65 6.89 -5.50 -7.48
CA ARG A 65 5.44 -5.25 -7.65
C ARG A 65 4.76 -4.78 -6.37
N THR A 66 5.16 -5.30 -5.21
CA THR A 66 4.53 -4.96 -3.92
C THR A 66 5.20 -3.80 -3.19
N GLU A 67 6.52 -3.66 -3.34
CA GLU A 67 7.35 -2.71 -2.58
C GLU A 67 7.95 -1.60 -3.46
N GLY A 68 7.80 -1.70 -4.79
CA GLY A 68 8.15 -0.67 -5.78
C GLY A 68 9.39 -1.02 -6.61
N MET A 69 9.57 -0.33 -7.74
CA MET A 69 10.62 -0.59 -8.77
C MET A 69 12.03 -0.87 -8.21
N PHE A 70 12.42 -0.19 -7.13
CA PHE A 70 13.74 -0.29 -6.51
C PHE A 70 13.73 -0.96 -5.14
N ALA A 71 12.81 -1.91 -4.91
CA ALA A 71 12.69 -2.64 -3.65
C ALA A 71 13.96 -3.39 -3.23
N ASP A 72 14.78 -3.78 -4.20
CA ASP A 72 16.09 -4.43 -4.06
C ASP A 72 17.22 -3.44 -3.72
N HIS A 73 16.99 -2.14 -3.85
CA HIS A 73 18.02 -1.14 -3.60
C HIS A 73 18.12 -0.80 -2.11
N SER A 74 19.09 -1.44 -1.44
CA SER A 74 19.37 -1.26 -0.01
C SER A 74 20.88 -1.16 0.26
N PRO A 75 21.55 -0.06 -0.14
CA PRO A 75 22.97 0.14 0.14
C PRO A 75 23.23 0.25 1.65
N GLU A 76 24.36 -0.30 2.11
CA GLU A 76 24.73 -0.43 3.53
C GLU A 76 24.67 0.88 4.32
N HIS A 77 25.03 2.01 3.69
CA HIS A 77 25.04 3.34 4.31
C HIS A 77 24.04 4.31 3.66
N GLY A 78 22.93 3.79 3.15
CA GLY A 78 21.93 4.61 2.45
C GLY A 78 20.52 4.51 3.02
N ASP A 79 20.38 4.05 4.26
CA ASP A 79 19.11 4.14 4.95
C ASP A 79 18.74 5.62 5.23
N ASP A 80 17.45 5.86 5.44
CA ASP A 80 16.86 7.18 5.58
C ASP A 80 17.38 7.91 6.83
N GLN A 81 17.83 7.18 7.87
CA GLN A 81 18.44 7.78 9.05
C GLN A 81 19.85 8.27 8.74
N THR A 82 20.71 7.43 8.17
CA THR A 82 22.06 7.80 7.75
C THR A 82 22.03 9.00 6.80
N LEU A 83 21.10 9.02 5.84
CA LEU A 83 20.93 10.15 4.93
C LEU A 83 20.52 11.43 5.65
N ARG A 84 19.56 11.35 6.59
CA ARG A 84 19.09 12.51 7.35
C ARG A 84 20.21 13.11 8.19
N GLU A 85 20.96 12.27 8.88
CA GLU A 85 22.13 12.69 9.67
C GLU A 85 23.16 13.38 8.77
N ALA A 86 23.44 12.83 7.58
CA ALA A 86 24.39 13.41 6.63
C ALA A 86 23.98 14.78 6.08
N VAL A 87 22.68 15.04 5.89
CA VAL A 87 22.17 16.32 5.36
C VAL A 87 21.72 17.30 6.45
N THR A 88 21.87 16.92 7.72
CA THR A 88 21.53 17.78 8.86
C THR A 88 22.36 19.07 8.79
N GLY A 89 21.68 20.22 8.74
CA GLY A 89 22.30 21.54 8.60
C GLY A 89 22.32 22.10 7.17
N LEU A 90 21.98 21.30 6.15
CA LEU A 90 21.76 21.79 4.78
C LEU A 90 20.26 22.00 4.47
N ALA A 91 19.39 21.19 5.07
CA ALA A 91 17.95 21.33 4.97
C ALA A 91 17.26 20.82 6.24
N ASP A 92 16.32 21.59 6.78
CA ASP A 92 15.45 21.14 7.87
C ASP A 92 14.38 20.19 7.32
N LEU A 93 14.76 18.92 7.16
CA LEU A 93 13.84 17.85 6.78
C LEU A 93 13.00 17.44 7.99
N HIS A 94 12.04 18.27 8.37
CA HIS A 94 11.03 17.93 9.37
C HIS A 94 9.93 17.06 8.75
N GLY A 95 9.86 15.80 9.14
CA GLY A 95 8.78 14.87 8.77
C GLY A 95 8.97 13.47 9.35
N TRP A 96 7.88 12.71 9.43
CA TRP A 96 7.78 11.32 9.96
C TRP A 96 8.67 10.28 9.24
N TRP A 97 9.55 10.68 8.32
CA TRP A 97 10.40 9.83 7.50
C TRP A 97 11.57 9.18 8.27
N GLY A 98 11.58 9.23 9.60
CA GLY A 98 12.75 8.89 10.41
C GLY A 98 12.42 8.15 11.67
N GLY A 99 12.70 6.86 11.67
CA GLY A 99 12.64 6.03 12.87
C GLY A 99 12.98 4.56 12.61
N GLU A 100 12.88 4.10 11.36
CA GLU A 100 13.19 2.72 10.98
C GLU A 100 14.27 2.69 9.89
N VAL A 101 15.06 1.61 9.87
CA VAL A 101 16.00 1.29 8.78
C VAL A 101 15.20 1.06 7.50
N ARG A 102 15.01 2.13 6.73
CA ARG A 102 14.26 2.15 5.48
C ARG A 102 15.11 2.87 4.43
N TRP A 103 14.95 2.51 3.16
CA TRP A 103 15.68 3.12 2.04
C TRP A 103 14.74 3.94 1.15
N SER A 104 13.70 4.54 1.73
CA SER A 104 12.62 5.15 0.95
C SER A 104 13.08 6.36 0.14
N ALA A 105 13.95 7.19 0.71
CA ALA A 105 14.45 8.39 0.07
C ALA A 105 15.31 8.07 -1.17
N LEU A 106 16.30 7.17 -1.05
CA LEU A 106 17.14 6.79 -2.20
C LEU A 106 16.34 6.10 -3.30
N ARG A 107 15.41 5.21 -2.93
CA ARG A 107 14.54 4.53 -3.89
C ARG A 107 13.65 5.54 -4.63
N GLN A 108 13.12 6.55 -3.94
CA GLN A 108 12.33 7.61 -4.56
C GLN A 108 13.16 8.50 -5.49
N ILE A 109 14.37 8.91 -5.08
CA ILE A 109 15.29 9.68 -5.95
C ILE A 109 15.59 8.89 -7.23
N ARG A 110 15.86 7.58 -7.11
CA ARG A 110 16.08 6.71 -8.28
C ARG A 110 14.83 6.55 -9.15
N ALA A 111 13.64 6.38 -8.56
CA ALA A 111 12.37 6.33 -9.28
C ALA A 111 12.15 7.58 -10.11
N VAL A 112 12.33 8.76 -9.51
CA VAL A 112 12.18 10.04 -10.22
C VAL A 112 13.21 10.17 -11.34
N ASN A 113 14.49 9.90 -11.06
CA ASN A 113 15.53 9.96 -12.09
C ASN A 113 15.27 8.96 -13.22
N HIS A 114 14.74 7.77 -12.91
CA HIS A 114 14.40 6.76 -13.91
C HIS A 114 13.37 7.29 -14.91
N VAL A 115 12.27 7.84 -14.39
CA VAL A 115 11.16 8.42 -15.18
C VAL A 115 11.60 9.67 -15.95
N LEU A 116 12.31 10.59 -15.30
CA LEU A 116 12.84 11.79 -15.96
C LEU A 116 13.86 11.47 -17.06
N SER A 117 14.46 10.28 -17.02
CA SER A 117 15.33 9.78 -18.10
C SER A 117 14.54 9.15 -19.25
N GLY A 118 13.20 9.25 -19.27
CA GLY A 118 12.34 8.69 -20.31
C GLY A 118 12.11 7.19 -20.21
N ARG A 119 12.44 6.55 -19.08
CA ARG A 119 12.19 5.12 -18.85
C ARG A 119 10.87 4.93 -18.10
N PRO A 120 10.09 3.89 -18.41
CA PRO A 120 8.76 3.69 -17.83
C PRO A 120 8.83 3.41 -16.33
N ALA A 121 7.80 3.82 -15.58
CA ALA A 121 7.65 3.39 -14.20
C ALA A 121 7.19 1.92 -14.14
N ASP A 122 7.61 1.22 -13.09
CA ASP A 122 7.24 -0.16 -12.79
C ASP A 122 6.89 -0.22 -11.31
N GLY A 123 6.05 -1.19 -10.93
CA GLY A 123 5.58 -1.36 -9.57
C GLY A 123 4.07 -1.44 -9.45
N LYS A 124 3.55 -0.97 -8.32
CA LYS A 124 2.14 -1.12 -7.99
C LYS A 124 1.29 -0.22 -8.91
N PRO A 125 0.35 -0.77 -9.70
CA PRO A 125 -0.53 0.04 -10.53
C PRO A 125 -1.32 1.03 -9.68
N LEU A 126 -1.46 2.26 -10.18
CA LEU A 126 -2.37 3.23 -9.60
C LEU A 126 -3.79 2.67 -9.52
N SER A 127 -4.56 3.11 -8.53
CA SER A 127 -5.99 2.82 -8.48
C SER A 127 -6.68 3.37 -9.74
N ALA A 128 -7.74 2.72 -10.22
CA ALA A 128 -8.45 3.14 -11.43
C ALA A 128 -8.88 4.63 -11.38
N ALA A 129 -9.26 5.13 -10.21
CA ALA A 129 -9.61 6.54 -10.00
C ALA A 129 -8.42 7.49 -10.22
N ALA A 130 -7.20 7.07 -9.87
CA ALA A 130 -5.98 7.86 -10.05
C ALA A 130 -5.47 7.80 -11.50
N ARG A 131 -5.69 6.70 -12.22
CA ARG A 131 -5.33 6.58 -13.65
C ARG A 131 -6.16 7.48 -14.57
N LEU A 132 -7.39 7.77 -14.16
CA LEU A 132 -8.35 8.60 -14.91
C LEU A 132 -8.28 10.09 -14.55
N ALA A 133 -7.38 10.48 -13.64
CA ALA A 133 -7.27 11.87 -13.16
C ALA A 133 -6.50 12.81 -14.11
N GLY A 134 -6.01 12.31 -15.24
CA GLY A 134 -5.43 13.15 -16.29
C GLY A 134 -6.54 13.87 -17.08
N ALA A 135 -6.33 15.14 -17.43
CA ALA A 135 -7.16 15.84 -18.42
C ALA A 135 -7.24 15.02 -19.73
N ASP A 136 -8.27 15.25 -20.56
CA ASP A 136 -8.48 14.49 -21.81
C ASP A 136 -7.26 14.55 -22.77
N ASP A 137 -6.42 15.57 -22.59
CA ASP A 137 -5.16 15.91 -23.27
C ASP A 137 -3.94 15.92 -22.32
N GLY A 138 -4.10 15.43 -21.09
CA GLY A 138 -3.07 15.36 -20.05
C GLY A 138 -2.27 14.05 -20.04
N TRP A 139 -1.34 13.95 -19.09
CA TRP A 139 -0.51 12.77 -18.89
C TRP A 139 -1.38 11.56 -18.49
N ARG A 140 -1.30 10.48 -19.26
CA ARG A 140 -1.94 9.19 -18.95
C ARG A 140 -0.91 8.26 -18.28
N SER A 141 -1.32 7.60 -17.20
CA SER A 141 -0.51 6.59 -16.51
C SER A 141 -0.55 5.27 -17.29
N ASP A 142 0.60 4.65 -17.50
CA ASP A 142 0.69 3.30 -18.07
C ASP A 142 0.22 2.23 -17.07
N GLU A 143 0.05 0.99 -17.52
CA GLU A 143 -0.49 -0.14 -16.73
C GLU A 143 0.26 -0.38 -15.40
N PHE A 144 1.52 0.06 -15.31
CA PHE A 144 2.39 -0.09 -14.13
C PHE A 144 2.85 1.25 -13.52
N THR A 145 2.21 2.37 -13.91
CA THR A 145 2.52 3.72 -13.41
C THR A 145 1.36 4.34 -12.63
#